data_AF-A0A0P0BR52-F1
#
_entry.id   AF-A0A0P0BR52-F1
#
_cell.length_a   1.000
_cell.length_b   1.000
_cell.length_c   1.000
_cell.angle_alpha   90.00
_cell.angle_beta   90.00
_cell.angle_gamma   90.00
#
_symmetry.space_group_name_H-M   'P 1'
#
loop_
_entity.id
_entity.type
_entity.pdbx_description
1 polymer ?
#
loop_
_entity_poly.entity_id
_entity_poly.type
_entity_poly.pdbx_seq_one_letter_code
_entity_poly.pdbx_strand_id
1 'polypeptide(L)'
;MGSFGWCLILVINYLTIYSSNSLKLGGLILGLSFSISIMISLSFLSWLSLIFFIIYIGGLLVLFFYLSSLNYNPLFFLVAKSNLNAFLVKVNFLILLMFSFIYYSFSHNIRLFCDNNFNNYSYNLFNEEEFIMLIVVGVMLLLVLWLVTKLTFNTRGALRPTF
;
A
#
# COMPACT_ATOMS: atom_id res chain seq x y z
N MET A 1 1.37 -22.07 3.40
CA MET A 1 2.20 -20.84 3.52
C MET A 1 1.40 -19.55 3.44
N GLY A 2 0.25 -19.50 2.75
CA GLY A 2 -0.56 -18.28 2.67
C GLY A 2 -0.94 -17.69 4.03
N SER A 3 -1.43 -18.51 4.97
CA SER A 3 -1.98 -18.03 6.25
C SER A 3 -1.00 -17.20 7.10
N PHE A 4 0.27 -17.63 7.17
CA PHE A 4 1.28 -16.92 7.95
C PHE A 4 1.52 -15.51 7.41
N GLY A 5 1.64 -15.35 6.10
CA GLY A 5 1.86 -14.02 5.57
C GLY A 5 0.59 -13.18 5.42
N TRP A 6 -0.62 -13.77 5.35
CA TRP A 6 -1.86 -13.02 5.56
C TRP A 6 -1.88 -12.42 6.98
N CYS A 7 -1.44 -13.18 7.98
CA CYS A 7 -1.27 -12.67 9.34
C CYS A 7 -0.22 -11.54 9.39
N LEU A 8 0.95 -11.70 8.73
CA LEU A 8 1.95 -10.64 8.65
C LEU A 8 1.41 -9.35 8.02
N ILE A 9 0.65 -9.44 6.92
CA ILE A 9 0.05 -8.26 6.26
C ILE A 9 -0.92 -7.56 7.22
N LEU A 10 -1.75 -8.31 7.94
CA LEU A 10 -2.68 -7.74 8.92
C LEU A 10 -1.94 -7.05 10.08
N VAL A 11 -0.84 -7.65 10.56
CA VAL A 11 -0.02 -7.06 11.62
C VAL A 11 0.63 -5.76 11.14
N ILE A 12 1.21 -5.74 9.94
CA ILE A 12 1.85 -4.52 9.39
C ILE A 12 0.80 -3.42 9.16
N ASN A 13 -0.38 -3.75 8.62
CA ASN A 13 -1.49 -2.80 8.48
C ASN A 13 -1.97 -2.24 9.82
N TYR A 14 -1.96 -3.05 10.87
CA TYR A 14 -2.31 -2.54 12.19
C TYR A 14 -1.24 -1.56 12.71
N LEU A 15 0.04 -1.81 12.47
CA LEU A 15 1.13 -0.94 12.88
C LEU A 15 1.13 0.43 12.15
N THR A 16 0.69 0.50 10.89
CA THR A 16 0.63 1.78 10.14
C THR A 16 -0.33 2.78 10.78
N ILE A 17 -1.47 2.32 11.31
CA ILE A 17 -2.48 3.17 11.97
C ILE A 17 -1.91 3.90 13.19
N TYR A 18 -0.94 3.32 13.89
CA TYR A 18 -0.33 3.90 15.09
C TYR A 18 0.93 4.72 14.83
N SER A 19 1.34 4.88 13.56
CA SER A 19 2.55 5.61 13.22
C SER A 19 2.34 7.13 13.33
N SER A 20 3.10 7.77 14.21
CA SER A 20 3.04 9.23 14.44
C SER A 20 3.93 10.02 13.48
N ASN A 21 5.00 9.39 12.97
CA ASN A 21 6.01 10.05 12.16
C ASN A 21 5.86 9.59 10.71
N SER A 22 5.92 10.54 9.77
CA SER A 22 5.83 10.28 8.32
C SER A 22 6.90 9.29 7.84
N LEU A 23 8.11 9.35 8.40
CA LEU A 23 9.19 8.41 8.05
C LEU A 23 8.90 6.98 8.52
N LYS A 24 8.34 6.81 9.73
CA LYS A 24 7.93 5.50 10.23
C LYS A 24 6.77 4.93 9.41
N LEU A 25 5.81 5.79 9.07
CA LEU A 25 4.70 5.43 8.19
C LEU A 25 5.22 4.96 6.82
N GLY A 26 6.11 5.72 6.19
CA GLY A 26 6.70 5.36 4.90
C GLY A 26 7.43 4.02 4.92
N GLY A 27 8.25 3.77 5.96
CA GLY A 27 8.92 2.47 6.13
C GLY A 27 7.94 1.30 6.33
N LEU A 28 6.86 1.51 7.10
CA LEU A 28 5.82 0.49 7.31
C LEU A 28 5.05 0.19 6.02
N ILE A 29 4.73 1.20 5.21
CA ILE A 29 4.05 1.00 3.92
C ILE A 29 4.97 0.28 2.93
N LEU A 30 6.28 0.59 2.90
CA LEU A 30 7.24 -0.16 2.08
C LEU A 30 7.26 -1.63 2.48
N GLY A 31 7.35 -1.94 3.77
CA GLY A 31 7.28 -3.32 4.27
C GLY A 31 5.96 -4.03 3.90
N LEU A 32 4.84 -3.31 3.96
CA LEU A 32 3.54 -3.82 3.54
C LEU A 32 3.53 -4.17 2.04
N SER A 33 3.94 -3.23 1.19
CA SER A 33 3.96 -3.42 -0.27
C SER A 33 4.82 -4.60 -0.69
N PHE A 34 5.98 -4.79 -0.03
CA PHE A 34 6.83 -5.94 -0.26
C PHE A 34 6.16 -7.26 0.14
N SER A 35 5.54 -7.32 1.33
CA SER A 35 4.83 -8.52 1.78
C SER A 35 3.65 -8.90 0.88
N ILE A 36 2.92 -7.91 0.36
CA ILE A 36 1.83 -8.10 -0.59
C ILE A 36 2.36 -8.59 -1.94
N SER A 37 3.46 -8.02 -2.45
CA SER A 37 4.07 -8.50 -3.70
C SER A 37 4.50 -9.97 -3.59
N ILE A 38 5.11 -10.37 -2.47
CA ILE A 38 5.49 -11.78 -2.25
C ILE A 38 4.25 -12.68 -2.28
N MET A 39 3.14 -12.24 -1.66
CA MET A 39 1.90 -13.01 -1.70
C MET A 39 1.32 -13.16 -3.10
N ILE A 40 1.27 -12.06 -3.86
CA ILE A 40 0.80 -12.07 -5.23
C ILE A 40 1.67 -12.98 -6.10
N SER A 41 3.00 -12.94 -5.91
CA SER A 41 3.93 -13.82 -6.63
C SER A 41 3.69 -15.31 -6.33
N LEU A 42 3.29 -15.63 -5.09
CA LEU A 42 3.02 -17.01 -4.67
C LEU A 42 1.63 -17.52 -5.09
N SER A 43 0.64 -16.63 -5.26
CA SER A 43 -0.75 -17.01 -5.58
C SER A 43 -1.17 -16.77 -7.03
N PHE A 44 -0.55 -15.80 -7.70
CA PHE A 44 -0.87 -15.34 -9.06
C PHE A 44 0.41 -15.24 -9.90
N LEU A 45 0.41 -14.40 -10.94
CA LEU A 45 1.56 -14.19 -11.81
C LEU A 45 2.63 -13.36 -11.12
N SER A 46 3.85 -13.87 -11.17
CA SER A 46 5.06 -13.15 -10.77
C SER A 46 5.24 -11.81 -11.49
N TRP A 47 4.83 -11.71 -12.76
CA TRP A 47 4.89 -10.47 -13.54
C TRP A 47 3.99 -9.37 -12.97
N LEU A 48 2.77 -9.70 -12.55
CA LEU A 48 1.84 -8.75 -11.93
C LEU A 48 2.33 -8.30 -10.54
N SER A 49 2.93 -9.22 -9.77
CA SER A 49 3.60 -8.89 -8.52
C SER A 49 4.72 -7.87 -8.72
N LEU A 50 5.52 -8.01 -9.78
CA LEU A 50 6.64 -7.12 -10.07
C LEU A 50 6.15 -5.71 -10.48
N ILE A 51 5.12 -5.62 -11.33
CA ILE A 51 4.51 -4.34 -11.70
C ILE A 51 3.94 -3.64 -10.46
N PHE A 52 3.22 -4.36 -9.62
CA PHE A 52 2.66 -3.84 -8.38
C PHE A 52 3.75 -3.27 -7.45
N PHE A 53 4.84 -4.02 -7.28
CA PHE A 53 5.98 -3.60 -6.48
C PHE A 53 6.62 -2.30 -7.00
N ILE A 54 6.83 -2.18 -8.32
CA ILE A 54 7.41 -0.97 -8.93
C ILE A 54 6.52 0.25 -8.74
N ILE A 55 5.21 0.12 -8.99
CA ILE A 55 4.27 1.25 -8.89
C ILE A 55 4.18 1.72 -7.43
N TYR A 56 4.09 0.79 -6.48
CA TYR A 56 4.01 1.15 -5.06
C TYR A 56 5.31 1.76 -4.54
N ILE A 57 6.47 1.16 -4.78
CA ILE A 57 7.74 1.74 -4.32
C ILE A 57 8.03 3.06 -5.02
N GLY A 58 7.85 3.13 -6.34
CA GLY A 58 8.07 4.34 -7.13
C GLY A 58 7.20 5.51 -6.65
N GLY A 59 5.89 5.27 -6.47
CA GLY A 59 4.97 6.28 -5.97
C GLY A 59 5.25 6.70 -4.52
N LEU A 60 5.59 5.75 -3.65
CA LEU A 60 5.86 6.03 -2.24
C LEU A 60 7.16 6.81 -2.02
N LEU A 61 8.18 6.61 -2.87
CA LEU A 61 9.42 7.39 -2.79
C LEU A 61 9.17 8.87 -3.05
N VAL A 62 8.35 9.22 -4.05
CA VAL A 62 8.00 10.62 -4.34
C VAL A 62 7.27 11.27 -3.16
N LEU A 63 6.31 10.55 -2.58
CA LEU A 63 5.56 11.03 -1.41
C LEU A 63 6.45 11.15 -0.16
N PHE A 64 7.42 10.25 0.01
CA PHE A 64 8.41 10.31 1.08
C PHE A 64 9.28 11.56 0.97
N PHE A 65 9.84 11.86 -0.21
CA PHE A 65 10.62 13.08 -0.42
C PHE A 65 9.79 14.33 -0.14
N TYR A 66 8.55 14.38 -0.66
CA TYR A 66 7.64 15.49 -0.42
C TYR A 66 7.38 15.74 1.07
N LEU A 67 6.98 14.71 1.81
CA LEU A 67 6.68 14.85 3.24
C LEU A 67 7.93 15.12 4.09
N SER A 68 9.09 14.57 3.71
CA SER A 68 10.35 14.84 4.40
C SER A 68 10.78 16.31 4.25
N SER A 69 10.43 16.96 3.14
CA SER A 69 10.74 18.37 2.89
C SER A 69 9.82 19.33 3.63
N LEU A 70 8.57 18.93 3.91
CA LEU A 70 7.57 19.77 4.57
C LEU A 70 7.60 19.68 6.10
N ASN A 71 7.99 18.53 6.65
CA ASN A 71 7.92 18.29 8.08
C ASN A 71 9.33 18.31 8.71
N TYR A 72 9.65 19.37 9.45
CA TYR A 72 10.86 19.41 10.27
C TYR A 72 10.73 18.32 11.34
N ASN A 73 11.50 17.25 11.18
CA ASN A 73 11.33 16.01 11.93
C ASN A 73 12.03 16.12 13.30
N PRO A 74 11.34 16.26 14.45
CA PRO A 74 11.97 15.97 15.73
C PRO A 74 12.11 14.44 15.79
N LEU A 75 13.23 13.95 15.25
CA LEU A 75 13.50 12.54 14.91
C LEU A 75 13.18 11.55 16.05
N PHE A 76 13.12 12.00 17.31
CA PHE A 76 12.94 11.14 18.47
C PHE A 76 12.19 11.80 19.63
N PHE A 77 11.05 12.47 19.41
CA PHE A 77 10.09 12.57 20.53
C PHE A 77 9.46 11.19 20.72
N LEU A 78 10.13 10.35 21.50
CA LEU A 78 9.52 9.23 22.23
C LEU A 78 8.48 9.84 23.16
N VAL A 79 7.34 10.23 22.60
CA VAL A 79 6.16 10.58 23.40
C VAL A 79 5.89 9.33 24.22
N ALA A 80 6.11 9.44 25.53
CA ALA A 80 5.73 8.45 26.53
C ALA A 80 4.22 8.27 26.40
N LYS A 81 3.80 7.39 25.51
CA LYS A 81 2.40 7.04 25.32
C LYS A 81 1.94 6.49 26.66
N SER A 82 0.89 7.09 27.20
CA SER A 82 0.26 6.67 28.45
C SER A 82 0.11 5.14 28.50
N ASN A 83 0.32 4.53 29.66
CA ASN A 83 0.22 3.07 29.84
C ASN A 83 -1.11 2.49 29.32
N LEU A 84 -2.18 3.30 29.29
CA LEU A 84 -3.48 2.96 28.71
C LEU A 84 -3.41 2.74 27.19
N ASN A 85 -2.69 3.58 26.44
CA ASN A 85 -2.50 3.39 25.00
C ASN A 85 -1.67 2.14 24.70
N ALA A 86 -0.67 1.83 25.53
CA ALA A 86 0.10 0.61 25.38
C ALA A 86 -0.74 -0.65 25.68
N PHE A 87 -1.67 -0.57 26.65
CA PHE A 87 -2.59 -1.66 26.97
C PHE A 87 -3.60 -1.92 25.85
N LEU A 88 -4.25 -0.87 25.33
CA LEU A 88 -5.20 -0.99 24.21
C LEU A 88 -4.55 -1.59 22.96
N VAL A 89 -3.30 -1.23 22.68
CA VAL A 89 -2.54 -1.81 21.56
C VAL A 89 -2.32 -3.32 21.75
N LYS A 90 -2.01 -3.77 22.97
CA LYS A 90 -1.81 -5.20 23.28
C LYS A 90 -3.10 -6.01 23.18
N VAL A 91 -4.23 -5.46 23.66
CA VAL A 91 -5.54 -6.12 23.59
C VAL A 91 -6.01 -6.27 22.15
N ASN A 92 -5.90 -5.23 21.34
CA ASN A 92 -6.25 -5.28 19.92
C ASN A 92 -5.36 -6.25 19.13
N PHE A 93 -4.07 -6.34 19.47
CA PHE A 93 -3.17 -7.31 18.86
C PHE A 93 -3.59 -8.76 19.17
N LEU A 94 -4.00 -9.04 20.40
CA LEU A 94 -4.55 -10.35 20.79
C LEU A 94 -5.82 -10.69 20.02
N ILE A 95 -6.73 -9.74 19.84
CA ILE A 95 -7.96 -9.92 19.06
C ILE A 95 -7.63 -10.25 17.60
N LEU A 96 -6.68 -9.53 17.00
CA LEU A 96 -6.23 -9.79 15.62
C LEU A 96 -5.62 -11.18 15.46
N LEU A 97 -4.86 -11.63 16.46
CA LEU A 97 -4.28 -12.97 16.49
C LEU A 97 -5.38 -14.04 16.58
N MET A 98 -6.41 -13.83 17.39
CA MET A 98 -7.58 -14.73 17.46
C MET A 98 -8.33 -14.80 16.13
N PHE A 99 -8.56 -13.66 15.45
CA PHE A 99 -9.17 -13.65 14.13
C PHE A 99 -8.33 -14.42 13.09
N SER A 100 -7.00 -14.30 13.14
CA SER A 100 -6.11 -15.04 12.23
C SER A 100 -6.21 -16.56 12.42
N PHE A 101 -6.37 -17.03 13.66
CA PHE A 101 -6.57 -18.45 13.96
C PHE A 101 -7.93 -18.98 13.47
N ILE A 102 -9.00 -18.19 13.62
CA ILE A 102 -10.33 -18.53 13.10
C ILE A 102 -10.32 -18.59 11.56
N TYR A 103 -9.61 -17.66 10.90
CA TYR A 103 -9.49 -17.68 9.45
C TYR A 103 -8.71 -18.91 8.95
N TYR A 104 -7.67 -19.32 9.68
CA TYR A 104 -6.88 -20.51 9.33
C TYR A 104 -7.74 -21.78 9.26
N SER A 105 -8.64 -21.98 10.22
CA SER A 105 -9.52 -23.17 10.24
C SER A 105 -10.50 -23.20 9.06
N PHE A 106 -10.93 -22.03 8.56
CA PHE A 106 -11.85 -21.94 7.41
C PHE A 106 -11.14 -22.13 6.06
N SER A 107 -9.84 -21.86 5.98
CA SER A 107 -9.09 -21.81 4.71
C SER A 107 -8.76 -23.17 4.07
N HIS A 108 -9.06 -24.30 4.72
CA HIS A 108 -8.70 -25.63 4.22
C HIS A 108 -9.46 -26.05 2.93
N ASN A 109 -10.54 -25.33 2.58
CA ASN A 109 -11.39 -25.66 1.41
C ASN A 109 -11.12 -24.83 0.14
N ILE A 110 -10.13 -23.93 0.13
CA ILE A 110 -9.90 -22.97 -0.98
C ILE A 110 -8.87 -23.45 -2.02
N ARG A 111 -8.38 -24.69 -1.91
CA ARG A 111 -7.41 -25.26 -2.86
C ARG A 111 -7.94 -25.42 -4.30
N LEU A 112 -9.24 -25.25 -4.52
CA LEU A 112 -9.90 -25.45 -5.82
C LEU A 112 -9.88 -24.22 -6.75
N PHE A 113 -9.47 -23.03 -6.29
CA PHE A 113 -9.58 -21.81 -7.10
C PHE A 113 -8.30 -21.45 -7.90
N CYS A 114 -7.17 -22.11 -7.64
CA CYS A 114 -5.86 -21.76 -8.22
C CYS A 114 -5.49 -22.54 -9.49
N ASP A 115 -6.25 -23.56 -9.90
CA ASP A 115 -5.86 -24.44 -11.02
C ASP A 115 -6.23 -23.89 -12.41
N ASN A 116 -7.00 -22.80 -12.48
CA ASN A 116 -7.34 -22.21 -13.77
C ASN A 116 -6.28 -21.21 -14.22
N ASN A 117 -5.46 -21.61 -15.20
CA ASN A 117 -4.62 -20.82 -16.11
C ASN A 117 -4.75 -19.27 -16.04
N PHE A 118 -4.33 -18.65 -14.93
CA PHE A 118 -4.28 -17.19 -14.80
C PHE A 118 -3.16 -16.55 -15.65
N ASN A 119 -2.25 -17.36 -16.20
CA ASN A 119 -1.11 -16.90 -17.02
C ASN A 119 -1.51 -16.23 -18.33
N ASN A 120 -2.76 -16.40 -18.80
CA ASN A 120 -3.18 -15.87 -20.10
C ASN A 120 -3.79 -14.46 -20.04
N TYR A 121 -4.22 -13.96 -18.88
CA TYR A 121 -4.92 -12.66 -18.81
C TYR A 121 -4.00 -11.46 -19.07
N SER A 122 -2.70 -11.56 -18.78
CA SER A 122 -1.76 -10.46 -19.00
C SER A 122 -1.53 -10.11 -20.47
N TYR A 123 -1.69 -11.08 -21.37
CA TYR A 123 -1.40 -10.89 -22.80
C TYR A 123 -2.61 -10.34 -23.58
N ASN A 124 -3.80 -10.34 -22.98
CA ASN A 124 -5.05 -9.98 -23.65
C ASN A 124 -5.41 -8.50 -23.56
N LEU A 125 -4.59 -7.65 -22.92
CA LEU A 125 -4.85 -6.20 -22.80
C LEU A 125 -4.95 -5.48 -24.15
N PHE A 126 -4.34 -6.04 -25.20
CA PHE A 126 -4.38 -5.50 -26.56
C PHE A 126 -5.40 -6.21 -27.47
N ASN A 127 -6.28 -7.06 -26.94
CA ASN A 127 -7.39 -7.59 -27.72
C ASN A 127 -8.41 -6.51 -28.05
N GLU A 128 -9.16 -6.74 -29.12
CA GLU A 128 -10.21 -5.83 -29.60
C GLU A 128 -11.27 -5.55 -28.52
N GLU A 129 -11.54 -6.51 -27.64
CA GLU A 129 -12.51 -6.38 -26.54
C GLU A 129 -12.02 -5.45 -25.40
N GLU A 130 -10.71 -5.37 -25.15
CA GLU A 130 -10.13 -4.58 -24.04
C GLU A 130 -9.60 -3.21 -24.48
N PHE A 131 -9.59 -2.92 -25.79
CA PHE A 131 -9.11 -1.66 -26.35
C PHE A 131 -9.84 -0.43 -25.78
N ILE A 132 -11.14 -0.55 -25.50
CA ILE A 132 -11.92 0.52 -24.86
C ILE A 132 -11.38 0.84 -23.46
N MET A 133 -10.99 -0.17 -22.68
CA MET A 133 -10.39 0.05 -21.36
C MET A 133 -9.06 0.79 -21.46
N LEU A 134 -8.22 0.46 -22.46
CA LEU A 134 -6.96 1.19 -22.70
C LEU A 134 -7.19 2.67 -23.01
N ILE A 135 -8.18 2.99 -23.85
CA ILE A 135 -8.53 4.38 -24.15
C ILE A 135 -8.97 5.11 -22.87
N VAL A 136 -9.83 4.50 -22.06
CA VAL A 136 -10.32 5.10 -20.82
C VAL A 136 -9.17 5.37 -19.83
N VAL A 137 -8.24 4.42 -19.67
CA VAL A 137 -7.05 4.60 -18.83
C VAL A 137 -6.16 5.72 -19.36
N GLY A 138 -5.96 5.80 -20.68
CA GLY A 138 -5.18 6.88 -21.31
C GLY A 138 -5.79 8.27 -21.08
N VAL A 139 -7.11 8.39 -21.26
CA VAL A 139 -7.83 9.66 -21.00
C VAL A 139 -7.78 10.02 -19.51
N MET A 140 -7.93 9.06 -18.60
CA MET A 140 -7.78 9.28 -17.16
C MET A 140 -6.40 9.85 -16.81
N LEU A 141 -5.31 9.24 -17.31
CA LEU A 141 -3.95 9.73 -17.06
C LEU A 141 -3.72 11.13 -17.62
N LEU A 142 -4.27 11.43 -18.81
CA LEU A 142 -4.20 12.77 -19.41
C LEU A 142 -4.95 13.81 -18.57
N LEU A 143 -6.14 13.47 -18.07
CA LEU A 143 -6.92 14.35 -17.18
C LEU A 143 -6.18 14.60 -15.86
N VAL A 144 -5.54 13.59 -15.28
CA VAL A 144 -4.72 13.75 -14.07
C VAL A 144 -3.56 14.72 -14.32
N LEU A 145 -2.82 14.56 -15.41
CA LEU A 145 -1.73 15.48 -15.78
C LEU A 145 -2.25 16.92 -15.95
N TRP A 146 -3.36 17.09 -16.68
CA TRP A 146 -3.97 18.41 -16.87
C TRP A 146 -4.38 19.04 -15.54
N LEU A 147 -5.03 18.28 -14.67
CA LEU A 147 -5.44 18.72 -13.34
C LEU A 147 -4.24 19.12 -12.46
N VAL A 148 -3.18 18.31 -12.44
CA VAL A 148 -1.95 18.60 -11.69
C VAL A 148 -1.34 19.92 -12.14
N THR A 149 -1.26 20.19 -13.46
CA THR A 149 -0.76 21.49 -13.94
C THR A 149 -1.63 22.66 -13.46
N LYS A 150 -2.96 22.52 -13.49
CA LYS A 150 -3.87 23.57 -12.99
C LYS A 150 -3.74 23.80 -11.48
N LEU A 151 -3.56 22.74 -10.69
CA LEU A 151 -3.34 22.86 -9.25
C LEU A 151 -2.02 23.56 -8.92
N THR A 152 -0.93 23.27 -9.65
CA THR A 152 0.37 23.89 -9.39
C THR A 152 0.43 25.35 -9.85
N PHE A 153 -0.34 25.75 -10.86
CA PHE A 153 -0.39 27.15 -11.31
C PHE A 153 -1.10 28.09 -10.32
N ASN A 154 -1.99 27.59 -9.45
CA ASN A 154 -2.78 28.45 -8.56
C ASN A 154 -2.12 28.73 -7.19
N THR A 155 -0.86 28.33 -6.99
CA THR A 155 -0.18 28.59 -5.71
C THR A 155 0.56 29.92 -5.75
N ARG A 156 -0.05 30.97 -5.22
CA ARG A 156 0.69 31.99 -4.46
C ARG A 156 1.29 31.27 -3.25
N GLY A 157 2.46 30.65 -3.43
CA GLY A 157 3.04 29.75 -2.45
C GLY A 157 3.51 30.48 -1.18
N ALA A 158 3.41 29.80 -0.03
CA ALA A 158 3.93 30.27 1.26
C ALA A 158 5.46 30.51 1.29
N LEU A 159 6.18 30.07 0.26
CA LEU A 159 7.64 30.22 0.11
C LEU A 159 8.07 31.54 -0.57
N ARG A 160 7.12 32.36 -1.05
CA ARG A 160 7.39 33.77 -1.37
C ARG A 160 6.66 34.63 -0.35
N PRO A 161 7.26 34.93 0.82
CA PRO A 161 6.79 36.06 1.61
C PRO A 161 6.92 37.29 0.72
N THR A 162 5.78 37.83 0.30
CA THR A 162 5.73 39.14 -0.32
C THR A 162 6.05 40.15 0.78
N PHE A 163 7.19 40.83 0.65
CA PHE A 163 7.26 42.22 1.07
C PHE A 163 6.33 43.06 0.18
#